data_AF-A0ABD2GH55-F1
#
_entry.id   AF-A0ABD2GH55-F1
#
_cell.length_a   1.000
_cell.length_b   1.000
_cell.length_c   1.000
_cell.angle_alpha   90.00
_cell.angle_beta   90.00
_cell.angle_gamma   90.00
#
_symmetry.space_group_name_H-M   'P 1'
#
loop_
_entity.id
_entity.type
_entity.pdbx_description
1 polymer ?
#
loop_
_entity_poly.entity_id
_entity_poly.type
_entity_poly.pdbx_seq_one_letter_code
_entity_poly.pdbx_strand_id
1 'polypeptide(L)'
;MKRHHEKLSISLMITVLCLGSLLTTAFWIIVDNSHLVPSGPPSPKKIPPWPSDLCKGCRAIIEKVRERYSKTWKKQEDNYRNLSSQLRSQCQGFDRAIITQANTPVESNIVYAAENKKSFKVTPGIFSTFIKENPFPKKKWDTCAVVGNSGILTNSSCGEMIDSAQFVIRCNLPSLGKGYEKHVGTKTDLVTANPSILLNEYGGLMGPRRPFVESLQSYDKSMMVLSPFSYAHTTPVCLRAVYSIRDFESPIQPMFFNPDYFRSLALFWRSRGLRRGLLSTGLVMVNIALEHCANVHLYGFWPFSNHPFELNAVNNHYYDDKKAIWTVHFMPDEFDLLLRLHSQGVLRLHLGNCRPGKN
;
A
#
# COMPACT_ATOMS: atom_id res chain seq x y z
N MET A 1 13.34 -58.20 51.09
CA MET A 1 12.88 -58.14 49.68
C MET A 1 12.29 -56.79 49.24
N LYS A 2 11.57 -56.01 50.06
CA LYS A 2 11.01 -54.70 49.63
C LYS A 2 12.02 -53.61 49.27
N ARG A 3 13.15 -53.50 49.98
CA ARG A 3 14.18 -52.45 49.78
C ARG A 3 14.97 -52.57 48.46
N HIS A 4 14.95 -53.73 47.81
CA HIS A 4 15.67 -53.97 46.56
C HIS A 4 14.85 -53.59 45.33
N HIS A 5 13.51 -53.68 45.41
CA HIS A 5 12.60 -53.29 44.33
C HIS A 5 12.45 -51.77 44.20
N GLU A 6 12.49 -51.02 45.32
CA GLU A 6 12.44 -49.55 45.27
C GLU A 6 13.69 -48.94 44.60
N LYS A 7 14.88 -49.47 44.88
CA LYS A 7 16.12 -49.00 44.24
C LYS A 7 16.16 -49.31 42.73
N LEU A 8 15.59 -50.45 42.31
CA LEU A 8 15.54 -50.82 40.90
C LEU A 8 14.52 -49.95 40.12
N SER A 9 13.40 -49.60 40.75
CA SER A 9 12.37 -48.72 40.17
C SER A 9 12.87 -47.28 39.98
N ILE A 10 13.60 -46.74 40.95
CA ILE A 10 14.18 -45.39 40.88
C ILE A 10 15.30 -45.33 39.84
N SER A 11 16.16 -46.36 39.76
CA SER A 11 17.22 -46.45 38.74
C SER A 11 16.64 -46.52 37.32
N LEU A 12 15.56 -47.27 37.13
CA LEU A 12 14.86 -47.38 35.84
C LEU A 12 14.20 -46.05 35.44
N MET A 13 13.57 -45.34 36.37
CA MET A 13 13.00 -44.01 36.10
C MET A 13 14.06 -42.97 35.72
N ILE A 14 15.19 -42.93 36.42
CA ILE A 14 16.29 -42.00 36.11
C ILE A 14 16.88 -42.31 34.73
N THR A 15 17.02 -43.59 34.38
CA THR A 15 17.56 -44.00 33.07
C THR A 15 16.61 -43.62 31.93
N VAL A 16 15.29 -43.78 32.11
CA VAL A 16 14.28 -43.38 31.12
C VAL A 16 14.22 -41.86 30.95
N LEU A 17 14.34 -41.09 32.05
CA LEU A 17 14.40 -39.62 32.00
C LEU A 17 15.66 -39.11 31.28
N CYS A 18 16.82 -39.70 31.54
CA CYS A 18 18.06 -39.35 30.85
C CYS A 18 18.02 -39.69 29.35
N LEU A 19 17.49 -40.86 28.97
CA LEU A 19 17.33 -41.24 27.56
C LEU A 19 16.31 -40.36 26.82
N GLY A 20 15.21 -39.95 27.47
CA GLY A 20 14.25 -39.01 26.92
C GLY A 20 14.84 -37.61 26.68
N SER A 21 15.71 -37.14 27.58
CA SER A 21 16.40 -35.86 27.41
C SER A 21 17.44 -35.88 26.28
N LEU A 22 18.16 -36.99 26.08
CA LEU A 22 19.13 -37.14 25.00
C LEU A 22 18.45 -37.21 23.63
N LEU A 23 17.32 -37.92 23.51
CA LEU A 23 16.56 -38.02 22.27
C LEU A 23 15.94 -36.68 21.85
N THR A 24 15.50 -35.85 22.80
CA THR A 24 14.95 -34.52 22.50
C THR A 24 16.04 -33.53 22.08
N THR A 25 17.24 -33.58 22.68
CA THR A 25 18.38 -32.78 22.23
C THR A 25 18.92 -33.21 20.86
N ALA A 26 18.97 -34.51 20.57
CA ALA A 26 19.39 -35.01 19.26
C ALA A 26 18.39 -34.62 18.16
N PHE A 27 17.08 -34.65 18.45
CA PHE A 27 16.05 -34.19 17.52
C PHE A 27 16.16 -32.69 17.23
N TRP A 28 16.43 -31.87 18.25
CA TRP A 28 16.69 -30.43 18.07
C TRP A 28 17.93 -30.15 17.22
N ILE A 29 19.03 -30.87 17.43
CA ILE A 29 20.28 -30.68 16.64
C ILE A 29 20.10 -31.10 15.17
N ILE A 30 19.28 -32.12 14.89
CA ILE A 30 18.99 -32.57 13.51
C ILE A 30 18.03 -31.59 12.79
N VAL A 31 17.06 -31.03 13.52
CA VAL A 31 16.12 -30.02 12.99
C VAL A 31 16.80 -28.66 12.76
N ASP A 32 17.76 -28.27 13.60
CA ASP A 32 18.47 -26.99 13.45
C ASP A 32 19.50 -27.02 12.30
N ASN A 33 20.14 -28.16 12.06
CA ASN A 33 21.09 -28.34 10.95
C ASN A 33 20.43 -28.47 9.57
N SER A 34 19.11 -28.68 9.49
CA SER A 34 18.40 -28.77 8.21
C SER A 34 17.93 -27.42 7.66
N HIS A 35 18.15 -26.31 8.38
CA HIS A 35 17.72 -24.97 7.97
C HIS A 35 18.82 -23.96 7.68
N LEU A 36 20.09 -24.37 7.65
CA LEU A 36 21.22 -23.50 7.29
C LEU A 36 21.77 -23.81 5.89
N VAL A 37 20.97 -23.50 4.87
CA VAL A 37 21.51 -23.19 3.54
C VAL A 37 21.36 -21.68 3.33
N PRO A 38 22.45 -20.89 3.31
CA PRO A 38 22.37 -19.49 2.94
C PRO A 38 21.92 -19.40 1.49
N SER A 39 20.73 -18.85 1.25
CA SER A 39 20.34 -18.46 -0.11
C SER A 39 21.18 -17.25 -0.50
N GLY A 40 22.23 -17.48 -1.28
CA GLY A 40 22.98 -16.41 -1.94
C GLY A 40 22.06 -15.56 -2.84
N PRO A 41 22.45 -14.33 -3.16
CA PRO A 41 21.66 -13.47 -4.04
C PRO A 41 21.47 -14.19 -5.40
N PRO A 42 20.24 -14.22 -5.96
CA PRO A 42 20.01 -14.89 -7.22
C PRO A 42 20.81 -14.17 -8.32
N SER A 43 21.63 -14.93 -9.04
CA SER A 43 22.29 -14.46 -10.25
C SER A 43 21.25 -14.06 -11.31
N PRO A 44 21.51 -13.04 -12.13
CA PRO A 44 20.56 -12.58 -13.13
C PRO A 44 20.38 -13.65 -14.20
N LYS A 45 19.28 -14.41 -14.11
CA LYS A 45 18.88 -15.34 -15.16
C LYS A 45 18.53 -14.52 -16.41
N LYS A 46 19.23 -14.79 -17.52
CA LYS A 46 18.85 -14.30 -18.84
C LYS A 46 17.43 -14.80 -19.15
N ILE A 47 16.54 -13.85 -19.38
CA ILE A 47 15.12 -14.08 -19.59
C ILE A 47 14.92 -14.63 -21.02
N PRO A 48 14.25 -15.79 -21.21
CA PRO A 48 13.88 -16.28 -22.53
C PRO A 48 12.92 -15.29 -23.22
N PRO A 49 12.94 -15.13 -24.55
CA PRO A 49 11.95 -14.31 -25.24
C PRO A 49 10.55 -14.86 -24.95
N TRP A 50 9.72 -14.04 -24.29
CA TRP A 50 8.38 -14.41 -23.87
C TRP A 50 7.40 -14.48 -25.07
N PRO A 51 6.38 -15.34 -25.02
CA PRO A 51 5.31 -15.36 -26.01
C PRO A 51 4.65 -13.99 -26.14
N SER A 52 4.42 -13.57 -27.37
CA SER A 52 4.03 -12.21 -27.77
C SER A 52 2.63 -11.77 -27.34
N ASP A 53 1.83 -12.64 -26.71
CA ASP A 53 0.49 -12.33 -26.22
C ASP A 53 0.25 -12.92 -24.81
N LEU A 54 0.77 -12.24 -23.78
CA LEU A 54 0.53 -12.57 -22.37
C LEU A 54 -0.89 -12.23 -21.89
N CYS A 55 -1.66 -11.45 -22.66
CA CYS A 55 -3.10 -11.30 -22.42
C CYS A 55 -3.90 -11.22 -23.73
N LYS A 56 -4.95 -12.06 -23.83
CA LYS A 56 -5.80 -12.18 -25.01
C LYS A 56 -6.46 -10.84 -25.34
N GLY A 57 -6.20 -10.29 -26.53
CA GLY A 57 -6.84 -9.05 -27.01
C GLY A 57 -6.27 -7.75 -26.42
N CYS A 58 -5.21 -7.81 -25.62
CA CYS A 58 -4.63 -6.61 -25.00
C CYS A 58 -3.98 -5.66 -25.98
N ARG A 59 -3.47 -6.15 -27.11
CA ARG A 59 -2.86 -5.30 -28.14
C ARG A 59 -3.80 -4.18 -28.58
N ALA A 60 -5.04 -4.53 -28.93
CA ALA A 60 -6.05 -3.56 -29.34
C ALA A 60 -6.43 -2.57 -28.21
N ILE A 61 -6.42 -3.02 -26.96
CA ILE A 61 -6.67 -2.15 -25.79
C ILE A 61 -5.50 -1.17 -25.61
N ILE A 62 -4.26 -1.67 -25.64
CA ILE A 62 -3.05 -0.87 -25.48
C ILE A 62 -2.92 0.13 -26.62
N GLU A 63 -3.22 -0.24 -27.86
CA GLU A 63 -3.25 0.68 -29.01
C GLU A 63 -4.22 1.85 -28.78
N LYS A 64 -5.44 1.58 -28.32
CA LYS A 64 -6.42 2.64 -27.96
C LYS A 64 -5.92 3.54 -26.83
N VAL A 65 -5.24 2.96 -25.84
CA VAL A 65 -4.62 3.73 -24.75
C VAL A 65 -3.52 4.63 -25.30
N ARG A 66 -2.63 4.10 -26.14
CA ARG A 66 -1.54 4.87 -26.77
C ARG A 66 -2.06 5.99 -27.63
N GLU A 67 -3.11 5.76 -28.42
CA GLU A 67 -3.72 6.79 -29.26
C GLU A 67 -4.16 7.99 -28.41
N ARG A 68 -4.88 7.74 -27.33
CA ARG A 68 -5.31 8.78 -26.38
C ARG A 68 -4.14 9.46 -25.67
N TYR A 69 -3.17 8.68 -25.22
CA TYR A 69 -2.00 9.15 -24.45
C TYR A 69 -0.99 9.92 -25.30
N SER A 70 -0.90 9.64 -26.59
CA SER A 70 0.09 10.25 -27.50
C SER A 70 -0.12 11.75 -27.74
N LYS A 71 -1.30 12.27 -27.43
CA LYS A 71 -1.63 13.69 -27.56
C LYS A 71 -0.76 14.51 -26.61
N THR A 72 -0.23 15.64 -27.08
CA THR A 72 0.57 16.53 -26.24
C THR A 72 -0.23 16.97 -25.02
N TRP A 73 0.23 16.55 -23.84
CA TRP A 73 -0.43 16.91 -22.60
C TRP A 73 -0.21 18.38 -22.28
N LYS A 74 -1.30 19.09 -21.97
CA LYS A 74 -1.29 20.46 -21.46
C LYS A 74 -2.24 20.54 -20.28
N LYS A 75 -1.80 21.19 -19.20
CA LYS A 75 -2.66 21.45 -18.06
C LYS A 75 -3.85 22.31 -18.47
N GLN A 76 -5.03 21.93 -18.01
CA GLN A 76 -6.27 22.68 -18.20
C GLN A 76 -6.76 23.14 -16.82
N GLU A 77 -6.38 24.36 -16.44
CA GLU A 77 -6.65 24.91 -15.10
C GLU A 77 -8.13 24.89 -14.74
N ASP A 78 -9.02 25.21 -15.68
CA ASP A 78 -10.46 25.25 -15.44
C ASP A 78 -11.04 23.86 -15.18
N ASN A 79 -10.63 22.85 -15.96
CA ASN A 79 -11.03 21.47 -15.74
C ASN A 79 -10.56 20.95 -14.38
N TYR A 80 -9.30 21.25 -14.03
CA TYR A 80 -8.73 20.90 -12.74
C TYR A 80 -9.47 21.58 -11.59
N ARG A 81 -9.68 22.91 -11.66
CA ARG A 81 -10.37 23.69 -10.62
C ARG A 81 -11.80 23.22 -10.44
N ASN A 82 -12.51 22.95 -11.54
CA ASN A 82 -13.88 22.44 -11.50
C ASN A 82 -13.95 21.09 -10.78
N LEU A 83 -13.11 20.12 -11.15
CA LEU A 83 -13.10 18.82 -10.48
C LEU A 83 -12.66 18.92 -9.01
N SER A 84 -11.59 19.66 -8.73
CA SER A 84 -11.05 19.85 -7.37
C SER A 84 -12.10 20.50 -6.46
N SER A 85 -12.85 21.50 -6.95
CA SER A 85 -13.94 22.14 -6.21
C SER A 85 -15.10 21.18 -5.94
N GLN A 86 -15.49 20.37 -6.93
CA GLN A 86 -16.54 19.37 -6.75
C GLN A 86 -16.15 18.32 -5.72
N LEU A 87 -14.92 17.80 -5.77
CA LEU A 87 -14.39 16.87 -4.75
C LEU A 87 -14.40 17.50 -3.35
N ARG A 88 -13.88 18.73 -3.21
CA ARG A 88 -13.88 19.43 -1.92
C ARG A 88 -15.28 19.64 -1.35
N SER A 89 -16.26 19.98 -2.19
CA SER A 89 -17.64 20.20 -1.75
C SER A 89 -18.40 18.90 -1.40
N GLN A 90 -18.21 17.83 -2.19
CA GLN A 90 -19.00 16.61 -2.09
C GLN A 90 -18.34 15.52 -1.24
N CYS A 91 -17.00 15.51 -1.18
CA CYS A 91 -16.22 14.48 -0.49
C CYS A 91 -15.50 15.04 0.75
N GLN A 92 -15.15 16.33 0.74
CA GLN A 92 -14.53 17.03 1.87
C GLN A 92 -13.23 16.34 2.34
N GLY A 93 -12.35 15.96 1.41
CA GLY A 93 -11.12 15.22 1.72
C GLY A 93 -10.21 15.97 2.69
N PHE A 94 -10.19 17.32 2.64
CA PHE A 94 -9.44 18.12 3.60
C PHE A 94 -9.88 17.84 5.04
N ASP A 95 -11.17 17.96 5.36
CA ASP A 95 -11.67 17.86 6.74
C ASP A 95 -11.99 16.42 7.17
N ARG A 96 -12.28 15.55 6.19
CA ARG A 96 -12.87 14.23 6.45
C ARG A 96 -12.05 13.06 5.95
N ALA A 97 -10.95 13.21 5.20
CA ALA A 97 -10.20 12.02 4.75
C ALA A 97 -9.54 11.26 5.92
N ILE A 98 -9.10 11.98 6.95
CA ILE A 98 -8.35 11.44 8.08
C ILE A 98 -9.16 11.62 9.37
N ILE A 99 -9.18 10.59 10.20
CA ILE A 99 -9.74 10.64 11.55
C ILE A 99 -8.82 11.45 12.44
N THR A 100 -9.39 12.43 13.12
CA THR A 100 -8.72 13.27 14.10
C THR A 100 -9.53 13.30 15.39
N GLN A 101 -8.91 13.72 16.48
CA GLN A 101 -9.61 13.99 17.74
C GLN A 101 -10.68 15.08 17.56
N ALA A 102 -10.44 16.04 16.66
CA ALA A 102 -11.38 17.13 16.38
C ALA A 102 -12.65 16.68 15.64
N ASN A 103 -12.53 15.73 14.70
CA ASN A 103 -13.67 15.30 13.86
C ASN A 103 -14.33 13.99 14.31
N THR A 104 -13.74 13.27 15.27
CA THR A 104 -14.22 11.96 15.73
C THR A 104 -14.13 11.87 17.27
N PRO A 105 -15.05 12.53 18.01
CA PRO A 105 -15.00 12.60 19.46
C PRO A 105 -15.32 11.25 20.14
N VAL A 106 -14.97 11.12 21.42
CA VAL A 106 -15.36 9.98 22.27
C VAL A 106 -16.89 9.81 22.24
N GLU A 107 -17.36 8.57 22.38
CA GLU A 107 -18.77 8.15 22.28
C GLU A 107 -19.40 8.24 20.89
N SER A 108 -18.74 8.83 19.90
CA SER A 108 -19.19 8.79 18.50
C SER A 108 -19.12 7.37 17.91
N ASN A 109 -19.88 7.14 16.84
CA ASN A 109 -19.91 5.86 16.12
C ASN A 109 -19.27 6.00 14.74
N ILE A 110 -18.29 5.14 14.47
CA ILE A 110 -17.66 5.01 13.15
C ILE A 110 -18.30 3.84 12.43
N VAL A 111 -19.01 4.08 11.33
CA VAL A 111 -19.60 3.01 10.51
C VAL A 111 -18.53 2.44 9.57
N TYR A 112 -18.34 1.12 9.58
CA TYR A 112 -17.34 0.45 8.75
C TYR A 112 -17.63 0.64 7.25
N ALA A 113 -16.60 0.92 6.45
CA ALA A 113 -16.77 1.28 5.04
C ALA A 113 -17.36 0.14 4.20
N ALA A 114 -16.95 -1.11 4.44
CA ALA A 114 -17.40 -2.29 3.70
C ALA A 114 -18.45 -3.13 4.44
N GLU A 115 -18.75 -2.81 5.70
CA GLU A 115 -19.76 -3.47 6.53
C GLU A 115 -20.73 -2.43 7.11
N ASN A 116 -21.55 -1.82 6.26
CA ASN A 116 -22.42 -0.67 6.60
C ASN A 116 -23.43 -0.89 7.74
N LYS A 117 -23.65 -2.14 8.18
CA LYS A 117 -24.49 -2.49 9.34
C LYS A 117 -23.74 -2.57 10.65
N LYS A 118 -22.40 -2.48 10.62
CA LYS A 118 -21.54 -2.53 11.81
C LYS A 118 -20.98 -1.13 12.08
N SER A 119 -20.94 -0.77 13.36
CA SER A 119 -20.27 0.44 13.82
C SER A 119 -19.25 0.11 14.92
N PHE A 120 -18.28 1.00 15.06
CA PHE A 120 -17.31 1.01 16.14
C PHE A 120 -17.57 2.22 17.03
N LYS A 121 -17.84 1.99 18.31
CA LYS A 121 -18.01 3.06 19.29
C LYS A 121 -16.64 3.55 19.76
N VAL A 122 -16.40 4.85 19.64
CA VAL A 122 -15.10 5.46 19.97
C VAL A 122 -14.93 5.53 21.49
N THR A 123 -13.99 4.75 22.01
CA THR A 123 -13.63 4.74 23.44
C THR A 123 -12.48 5.72 23.72
N PRO A 124 -12.27 6.15 24.98
CA PRO A 124 -11.12 6.99 25.33
C PRO A 124 -9.76 6.40 24.93
N GLY A 125 -9.61 5.08 25.05
CA GLY A 125 -8.37 4.38 24.66
C GLY A 125 -8.08 4.50 23.17
N ILE A 126 -9.10 4.30 22.32
CA ILE A 126 -8.94 4.44 20.86
C ILE A 126 -8.78 5.90 20.46
N PHE A 127 -9.56 6.80 21.07
CA PHE A 127 -9.46 8.24 20.82
C PHE A 127 -8.03 8.77 21.05
N SER A 128 -7.32 8.26 22.06
CA SER A 128 -5.92 8.62 22.33
C SER A 128 -4.94 8.25 21.21
N THR A 129 -5.33 7.35 20.31
CA THR A 129 -4.52 6.95 19.14
C THR A 129 -4.76 7.85 17.92
N PHE A 130 -5.81 8.68 17.93
CA PHE A 130 -6.10 9.60 16.84
C PHE A 130 -5.16 10.80 16.90
N ILE A 131 -4.75 11.31 15.73
CA ILE A 131 -4.01 12.56 15.64
C ILE A 131 -4.90 13.72 16.11
N LYS A 132 -4.28 14.75 16.70
CA LYS A 132 -5.03 15.87 17.31
C LYS A 132 -5.74 16.72 16.26
N GLU A 133 -5.00 17.11 15.23
CA GLU A 133 -5.44 18.06 14.21
C GLU A 133 -5.25 17.49 12.81
N ASN A 134 -5.78 18.20 11.82
CA ASN A 134 -5.62 17.86 10.41
C ASN A 134 -4.12 17.89 10.03
N PRO A 135 -3.58 16.80 9.46
CA PRO A 135 -2.16 16.73 9.11
C PRO A 135 -1.83 17.54 7.85
N PHE A 136 -2.85 17.99 7.11
CA PHE A 136 -2.67 18.67 5.84
C PHE A 136 -2.73 20.20 5.99
N PRO A 137 -1.82 20.94 5.32
CA PRO A 137 -1.85 22.40 5.32
C PRO A 137 -3.09 22.92 4.58
N LYS A 138 -3.66 24.03 5.06
CA LYS A 138 -4.76 24.74 4.37
C LYS A 138 -4.35 25.20 2.96
N LYS A 139 -3.08 25.55 2.78
CA LYS A 139 -2.51 25.92 1.48
C LYS A 139 -2.22 24.66 0.67
N LYS A 140 -2.61 24.65 -0.61
CA LYS A 140 -2.27 23.56 -1.53
C LYS A 140 -0.76 23.45 -1.71
N TRP A 141 -0.23 22.24 -1.80
CA TRP A 141 1.10 22.01 -2.37
C TRP A 141 1.09 22.36 -3.85
N ASP A 142 2.22 22.83 -4.36
CA ASP A 142 2.36 23.12 -5.78
C ASP A 142 2.28 21.84 -6.60
N THR A 143 3.17 20.88 -6.34
CA THR A 143 3.24 19.64 -7.11
C THR A 143 3.24 18.42 -6.20
N CYS A 144 2.36 17.47 -6.50
CA CYS A 144 2.30 16.17 -5.85
C CYS A 144 2.56 15.03 -6.82
N ALA A 145 3.36 14.07 -6.39
CA ALA A 145 3.53 12.79 -7.07
C ALA A 145 2.74 11.71 -6.32
N VAL A 146 1.84 11.02 -7.01
CA VAL A 146 1.20 9.80 -6.48
C VAL A 146 1.82 8.61 -7.20
N VAL A 147 2.41 7.72 -6.43
CA VAL A 147 3.16 6.57 -6.92
C VAL A 147 2.37 5.29 -6.62
N GLY A 148 1.77 4.72 -7.67
CA GLY A 148 1.23 3.37 -7.67
C GLY A 148 2.35 2.33 -7.81
N ASN A 149 2.00 1.06 -7.66
CA ASN A 149 2.99 0.00 -7.51
C ASN A 149 3.27 -0.78 -8.78
N SER A 150 2.68 -0.42 -9.92
CA SER A 150 2.78 -1.21 -11.15
C SER A 150 4.22 -1.44 -11.60
N GLY A 151 4.49 -2.64 -12.13
CA GLY A 151 5.77 -2.99 -12.72
C GLY A 151 6.19 -2.12 -13.92
N ILE A 152 5.31 -1.26 -14.44
CA ILE A 152 5.66 -0.26 -15.46
C ILE A 152 6.78 0.69 -14.99
N LEU A 153 6.97 0.82 -13.67
CA LEU A 153 8.05 1.63 -13.12
C LEU A 153 9.42 0.98 -13.26
N THR A 154 9.51 -0.34 -13.44
CA THR A 154 10.80 -1.03 -13.63
C THR A 154 11.54 -0.43 -14.83
N ASN A 155 12.81 -0.04 -14.65
CA ASN A 155 13.64 0.63 -15.66
C ASN A 155 13.17 2.01 -16.16
N SER A 156 12.13 2.59 -15.56
CA SER A 156 11.57 3.89 -15.98
C SER A 156 12.49 5.09 -15.74
N SER A 157 13.43 4.96 -14.80
CA SER A 157 14.31 6.05 -14.34
C SER A 157 13.56 7.30 -13.84
N CYS A 158 12.35 7.12 -13.30
CA CYS A 158 11.51 8.21 -12.82
C CYS A 158 11.81 8.69 -11.40
N GLY A 159 12.78 8.10 -10.69
CA GLY A 159 12.99 8.38 -9.28
C GLY A 159 13.28 9.85 -8.95
N GLU A 160 14.20 10.48 -9.70
CA GLU A 160 14.54 11.90 -9.52
C GLU A 160 13.34 12.82 -9.76
N MET A 161 12.53 12.54 -10.79
CA MET A 161 11.35 13.33 -11.11
C MET A 161 10.27 13.18 -10.03
N ILE A 162 10.07 11.96 -9.50
CA ILE A 162 9.17 11.71 -8.38
C ILE A 162 9.62 12.49 -7.14
N ASP A 163 10.91 12.41 -6.79
CA ASP A 163 11.47 13.05 -5.61
C ASP A 163 11.50 14.59 -5.70
N SER A 164 11.45 15.14 -6.92
CA SER A 164 11.34 16.59 -7.16
C SER A 164 9.97 17.17 -6.79
N ALA A 165 8.93 16.35 -6.63
CA ALA A 165 7.60 16.82 -6.24
C ALA A 165 7.64 17.40 -4.81
N GLN A 166 6.80 18.41 -4.52
CA GLN A 166 6.74 18.98 -3.19
C GLN A 166 6.23 17.96 -2.16
N PHE A 167 5.28 17.11 -2.56
CA PHE A 167 4.68 16.09 -1.70
C PHE A 167 4.52 14.75 -2.45
N VAL A 168 5.02 13.65 -1.88
CA VAL A 168 5.03 12.33 -2.49
C VAL A 168 4.15 11.36 -1.71
N ILE A 169 3.16 10.79 -2.40
CA ILE A 169 2.20 9.83 -1.87
C ILE A 169 2.50 8.44 -2.43
N ARG A 170 2.68 7.46 -1.56
CA ARG A 170 2.95 6.06 -1.91
C ARG A 170 1.85 5.13 -1.39
N CYS A 171 1.65 4.00 -2.05
CA CYS A 171 0.57 3.08 -1.72
C CYS A 171 1.09 1.75 -1.15
N ASN A 172 0.59 1.36 0.02
CA ASN A 172 0.68 0.00 0.59
C ASN A 172 2.10 -0.47 0.91
N LEU A 173 2.89 0.41 1.54
CA LEU A 173 4.27 0.14 1.99
C LEU A 173 5.15 -0.53 0.91
N PRO A 174 5.29 0.08 -0.28
CA PRO A 174 6.01 -0.56 -1.38
C PRO A 174 7.53 -0.53 -1.16
N SER A 175 8.27 -1.50 -1.69
CA SER A 175 9.74 -1.50 -1.52
C SER A 175 10.35 -0.25 -2.13
N LEU A 176 11.14 0.51 -1.36
CA LEU A 176 11.93 1.64 -1.87
C LEU A 176 13.41 1.27 -2.08
N GLY A 177 13.89 0.26 -1.36
CA GLY A 177 15.27 -0.21 -1.43
C GLY A 177 15.56 -1.17 -2.59
N LYS A 178 16.77 -1.73 -2.61
CA LYS A 178 17.20 -2.85 -3.49
C LYS A 178 17.33 -2.49 -4.98
N GLY A 179 17.69 -1.24 -5.28
CA GLY A 179 17.93 -0.77 -6.65
C GLY A 179 16.70 -0.16 -7.33
N TYR A 180 15.55 -0.12 -6.66
CA TYR A 180 14.34 0.52 -7.19
C TYR A 180 14.38 2.05 -7.07
N GLU A 181 15.24 2.61 -6.21
CA GLU A 181 15.39 4.04 -5.92
C GLU A 181 15.52 4.88 -7.19
N LYS A 182 16.30 4.39 -8.17
CA LYS A 182 16.48 5.04 -9.48
C LYS A 182 15.17 5.24 -10.24
N HIS A 183 14.20 4.37 -10.01
CA HIS A 183 12.97 4.29 -10.78
C HIS A 183 11.77 4.85 -10.05
N VAL A 184 11.73 4.72 -8.72
CA VAL A 184 10.58 5.11 -7.89
C VAL A 184 10.89 6.20 -6.88
N GLY A 185 12.17 6.59 -6.73
CA GLY A 185 12.61 7.60 -5.78
C GLY A 185 12.59 7.08 -4.34
N THR A 186 13.09 7.88 -3.41
CA THR A 186 13.10 7.57 -1.97
C THR A 186 12.25 8.54 -1.15
N LYS A 187 11.95 9.73 -1.69
CA LYS A 187 11.13 10.72 -0.97
C LYS A 187 9.74 10.14 -0.72
N THR A 188 9.28 10.26 0.51
CA THR A 188 7.93 9.93 0.91
C THR A 188 7.46 10.98 1.90
N ASP A 189 6.24 11.47 1.73
CA ASP A 189 5.59 12.32 2.72
C ASP A 189 4.36 11.62 3.30
N LEU A 190 3.69 10.79 2.49
CA LEU A 190 2.58 9.95 2.91
C LEU A 190 2.69 8.56 2.28
N VAL A 191 2.51 7.52 3.09
CA VAL A 191 2.39 6.14 2.64
C VAL A 191 1.16 5.47 3.24
N THR A 192 0.42 4.69 2.46
CA THR A 192 -0.69 3.90 3.01
C THR A 192 -0.21 2.53 3.46
N ALA A 193 -0.90 1.95 4.44
CA ALA A 193 -0.71 0.57 4.86
C ALA A 193 -2.08 -0.10 4.97
N ASN A 194 -2.51 -0.78 3.90
CA ASN A 194 -3.76 -1.55 3.95
C ASN A 194 -3.63 -2.68 5.00
N PRO A 195 -4.68 -2.97 5.79
CA PRO A 195 -4.71 -4.10 6.71
C PRO A 195 -4.25 -5.44 6.10
N SER A 196 -4.52 -5.66 4.81
CA SER A 196 -4.07 -6.87 4.11
C SER A 196 -2.55 -7.02 4.06
N ILE A 197 -1.79 -5.92 3.95
CA ILE A 197 -0.32 -5.93 4.01
C ILE A 197 0.14 -6.40 5.40
N LEU A 198 -0.49 -5.88 6.45
CA LEU A 198 -0.18 -6.26 7.83
C LEU A 198 -0.50 -7.74 8.09
N LEU A 199 -1.61 -8.23 7.56
CA LEU A 199 -2.02 -9.63 7.68
C LEU A 199 -1.08 -10.56 6.93
N ASN A 200 -0.80 -10.26 5.66
CA ASN A 200 -0.12 -11.18 4.75
C ASN A 200 1.41 -11.17 4.93
N GLU A 201 2.01 -10.00 5.08
CA GLU A 201 3.49 -9.87 5.14
C GLU A 201 4.02 -9.94 6.57
N TYR A 202 3.19 -9.61 7.56
CA TYR A 202 3.62 -9.47 8.96
C TYR A 202 2.79 -10.30 9.94
N GLY A 203 2.06 -11.31 9.45
CA GLY A 203 1.29 -12.24 10.29
C GLY A 203 0.25 -11.54 11.18
N GLY A 204 -0.28 -10.41 10.71
CA GLY A 204 -1.19 -9.55 11.46
C GLY A 204 -0.59 -8.96 12.73
N LEU A 205 0.74 -8.96 12.90
CA LEU A 205 1.45 -8.49 14.09
C LEU A 205 1.08 -9.27 15.38
N MET A 206 0.68 -10.54 15.21
CA MET A 206 0.43 -11.46 16.33
C MET A 206 1.71 -12.09 16.88
N GLY A 207 2.76 -12.16 16.06
CA GLY A 207 4.08 -12.67 16.42
C GLY A 207 5.15 -11.56 16.51
N PRO A 208 6.40 -11.82 16.06
CA PRO A 208 7.46 -10.81 16.05
C PRO A 208 7.07 -9.54 15.28
N ARG A 209 7.19 -8.38 15.94
CA ARG A 209 6.81 -7.06 15.39
C ARG A 209 7.98 -6.30 14.79
N ARG A 210 9.21 -6.68 15.13
CA ARG A 210 10.44 -6.02 14.68
C ARG A 210 10.56 -5.93 13.14
N PRO A 211 10.27 -6.99 12.34
CA PRO A 211 10.38 -6.90 10.88
C PRO A 211 9.43 -5.86 10.26
N PHE A 212 8.25 -5.66 10.86
CA PHE A 212 7.34 -4.60 10.44
C PHE A 212 7.94 -3.23 10.71
N VAL A 213 8.44 -2.97 11.92
CA VAL A 213 8.99 -1.65 12.26
C VAL A 213 10.27 -1.34 11.48
N GLU A 214 11.13 -2.33 11.25
CA GLU A 214 12.34 -2.17 10.44
C GLU A 214 12.02 -1.81 8.99
N SER A 215 10.93 -2.35 8.41
CA SER A 215 10.52 -1.97 7.05
C SER A 215 10.09 -0.50 6.96
N LEU A 216 9.63 0.09 8.08
CA LEU A 216 9.19 1.49 8.12
C LEU A 216 10.35 2.50 8.09
N GLN A 217 11.60 2.06 8.36
CA GLN A 217 12.77 2.94 8.36
C GLN A 217 12.95 3.66 7.01
N SER A 218 12.57 3.01 5.91
CA SER A 218 12.63 3.60 4.56
C SER A 218 11.72 4.81 4.34
N TYR A 219 10.75 5.03 5.23
CA TYR A 219 9.82 6.16 5.15
C TYR A 219 10.13 7.26 6.17
N ASP A 220 11.14 7.10 7.03
CA ASP A 220 11.54 8.10 8.03
C ASP A 220 10.32 8.64 8.82
N LYS A 221 10.23 9.96 9.01
CA LYS A 221 9.14 10.67 9.71
C LYS A 221 7.88 10.88 8.86
N SER A 222 7.67 10.10 7.80
CA SER A 222 6.50 10.20 6.92
C SER A 222 5.19 9.95 7.67
N MET A 223 4.09 10.36 7.06
CA MET A 223 2.75 9.98 7.49
C MET A 223 2.42 8.57 7.01
N MET A 224 1.93 7.70 7.88
CA MET A 224 1.44 6.37 7.52
C MET A 224 -0.06 6.28 7.75
N VAL A 225 -0.84 6.12 6.68
CA VAL A 225 -2.30 6.04 6.77
C VAL A 225 -2.79 4.60 6.70
N LEU A 226 -3.41 4.15 7.78
CA LEU A 226 -4.04 2.84 7.94
C LEU A 226 -5.55 2.96 7.71
N SER A 227 -6.21 1.86 7.35
CA SER A 227 -7.68 1.81 7.20
C SER A 227 -8.31 0.84 8.21
N PRO A 228 -8.26 1.13 9.53
CA PRO A 228 -8.79 0.24 10.56
C PRO A 228 -10.29 -0.03 10.40
N PHE A 229 -11.04 0.95 9.89
CA PHE A 229 -12.50 0.90 9.80
C PHE A 229 -13.03 0.49 8.41
N SER A 230 -12.27 -0.31 7.67
CA SER A 230 -12.77 -0.95 6.45
C SER A 230 -13.70 -2.12 6.76
N TYR A 231 -13.25 -3.03 7.64
CA TYR A 231 -14.01 -4.18 8.16
C TYR A 231 -13.77 -4.32 9.67
N ALA A 232 -14.68 -4.94 10.41
CA ALA A 232 -14.55 -5.11 11.87
C ALA A 232 -13.25 -5.81 12.29
N HIS A 233 -12.80 -6.79 11.50
CA HIS A 233 -11.57 -7.53 11.78
C HIS A 233 -10.29 -6.71 11.51
N THR A 234 -10.35 -5.60 10.77
CA THR A 234 -9.16 -4.79 10.44
C THR A 234 -8.76 -3.85 11.56
N THR A 235 -9.70 -3.40 12.39
CA THR A 235 -9.45 -2.52 13.55
C THR A 235 -8.34 -3.05 14.47
N PRO A 236 -8.42 -4.28 15.02
CA PRO A 236 -7.39 -4.77 15.94
C PRO A 236 -6.01 -4.92 15.28
N VAL A 237 -5.94 -5.21 13.98
CA VAL A 237 -4.67 -5.35 13.23
C VAL A 237 -3.98 -3.99 13.13
N CYS A 238 -4.70 -2.95 12.73
CA CYS A 238 -4.15 -1.60 12.63
C CYS A 238 -3.75 -1.04 14.00
N LEU A 239 -4.51 -1.33 15.06
CA LEU A 239 -4.12 -0.91 16.41
C LEU A 239 -2.80 -1.56 16.86
N ARG A 240 -2.59 -2.85 16.56
CA ARG A 240 -1.28 -3.49 16.80
C ARG A 240 -0.15 -2.83 16.02
N ALA A 241 -0.41 -2.34 14.81
CA ALA A 241 0.60 -1.58 14.05
C ALA A 241 0.94 -0.26 14.76
N VAL A 242 -0.05 0.49 15.23
CA VAL A 242 0.17 1.73 16.00
C VAL A 242 0.95 1.47 17.29
N TYR A 243 0.59 0.43 18.04
CA TYR A 243 1.32 0.06 19.26
C TYR A 243 2.75 -0.38 18.94
N SER A 244 2.96 -1.16 17.86
CA SER A 244 4.31 -1.54 17.44
C SER A 244 5.17 -0.33 17.08
N ILE A 245 4.62 0.65 16.38
CA ILE A 245 5.33 1.91 16.06
C ILE A 245 5.74 2.65 17.33
N ARG A 246 4.84 2.73 18.31
CA ARG A 246 5.10 3.38 19.60
C ARG A 246 6.13 2.62 20.43
N ASP A 247 5.96 1.32 20.60
CA ASP A 247 6.78 0.47 21.46
C ASP A 247 8.25 0.40 20.98
N PHE A 248 8.46 0.54 19.67
CA PHE A 248 9.78 0.56 19.05
C PHE A 248 10.27 1.97 18.69
N GLU A 249 9.56 3.01 19.11
CA GLU A 249 9.95 4.42 18.93
C GLU A 249 10.23 4.80 17.46
N SER A 250 9.47 4.24 16.53
CA SER A 250 9.60 4.56 15.11
C SER A 250 9.12 6.00 14.83
N PRO A 251 9.85 6.80 14.02
CA PRO A 251 9.51 8.21 13.79
C PRO A 251 8.30 8.42 12.87
N ILE A 252 7.84 7.36 12.20
CA ILE A 252 6.70 7.43 11.28
C ILE A 252 5.41 7.78 12.04
N GLN A 253 4.54 8.58 11.42
CA GLN A 253 3.34 9.10 12.09
C GLN A 253 2.09 8.33 11.65
N PRO A 254 1.56 7.40 12.48
CA PRO A 254 0.38 6.63 12.10
C PRO A 254 -0.90 7.47 12.17
N MET A 255 -1.77 7.30 11.19
CA MET A 255 -3.06 7.98 11.06
C MET A 255 -4.11 7.01 10.52
N PHE A 256 -5.38 7.33 10.69
CA PHE A 256 -6.48 6.48 10.23
C PHE A 256 -7.31 7.17 9.16
N PHE A 257 -7.60 6.45 8.06
CA PHE A 257 -8.63 6.87 7.13
C PHE A 257 -9.99 6.92 7.81
N ASN A 258 -10.75 7.95 7.47
CA ASN A 258 -12.15 8.03 7.83
C ASN A 258 -13.00 7.27 6.78
N PRO A 259 -13.81 6.27 7.20
CA PRO A 259 -14.63 5.51 6.26
C PRO A 259 -15.70 6.34 5.55
N ASP A 260 -16.10 7.48 6.10
CA ASP A 260 -17.06 8.40 5.49
C ASP A 260 -16.54 8.99 4.18
N TYR A 261 -15.23 9.24 4.11
CA TYR A 261 -14.59 9.75 2.91
C TYR A 261 -14.61 8.72 1.78
N PHE A 262 -14.35 7.44 2.07
CA PHE A 262 -14.49 6.36 1.08
C PHE A 262 -15.92 6.28 0.53
N ARG A 263 -16.94 6.42 1.39
CA ARG A 263 -18.34 6.41 0.96
C ARG A 263 -18.66 7.60 0.05
N SER A 264 -18.20 8.78 0.43
CA SER A 264 -18.44 10.02 -0.34
C SER A 264 -17.75 9.95 -1.71
N LEU A 265 -16.51 9.48 -1.78
CA LEU A 265 -15.81 9.23 -3.04
C LEU A 265 -16.50 8.16 -3.89
N ALA A 266 -16.95 7.06 -3.29
CA ALA A 266 -17.65 6.01 -4.02
C ALA A 266 -18.94 6.55 -4.65
N LEU A 267 -19.73 7.36 -3.94
CA LEU A 267 -20.92 8.01 -4.49
C LEU A 267 -20.56 9.01 -5.60
N PHE A 268 -19.52 9.82 -5.38
CA PHE A 268 -19.03 10.80 -6.35
C PHE A 268 -18.66 10.14 -7.68
N TRP A 269 -17.92 9.03 -7.66
CA TRP A 269 -17.46 8.37 -8.87
C TRP A 269 -18.51 7.44 -9.49
N ARG A 270 -19.39 6.81 -8.69
CA ARG A 270 -20.53 6.02 -9.19
C ARG A 270 -21.49 6.85 -10.02
N SER A 271 -21.79 8.08 -9.58
CA SER A 271 -22.61 9.02 -10.35
C SER A 271 -21.97 9.44 -11.68
N ARG A 272 -20.65 9.24 -11.84
CA ARG A 272 -19.86 9.55 -13.04
C ARG A 272 -19.43 8.31 -13.83
N GLY A 273 -20.09 7.18 -13.60
CA GLY A 273 -19.94 5.95 -14.37
C GLY A 273 -18.97 4.92 -13.82
N LEU A 274 -18.21 5.21 -12.75
CA LEU A 274 -17.35 4.21 -12.10
C LEU A 274 -18.18 3.37 -11.13
N ARG A 275 -18.87 2.35 -11.65
CA ARG A 275 -19.89 1.58 -10.92
C ARG A 275 -19.40 0.25 -10.35
N ARG A 276 -18.27 -0.26 -10.81
CA ARG A 276 -17.78 -1.61 -10.47
C ARG A 276 -16.72 -1.56 -9.37
N GLY A 277 -16.78 -2.55 -8.47
CA GLY A 277 -15.78 -2.74 -7.41
C GLY A 277 -15.77 -1.65 -6.34
N LEU A 278 -14.87 -1.84 -5.38
CA LEU A 278 -14.45 -0.79 -4.46
C LEU A 278 -13.36 0.06 -5.12
N LEU A 279 -13.20 1.32 -4.69
CA LEU A 279 -12.10 2.15 -5.17
C LEU A 279 -10.77 1.60 -4.65
N SER A 280 -9.76 1.51 -5.51
CA SER A 280 -8.41 1.14 -5.10
C SER A 280 -7.78 2.21 -4.20
N THR A 281 -6.81 1.80 -3.40
CA THR A 281 -6.01 2.73 -2.59
C THR A 281 -5.36 3.81 -3.46
N GLY A 282 -4.86 3.43 -4.64
CA GLY A 282 -4.28 4.37 -5.59
C GLY A 282 -5.28 5.44 -6.00
N LEU A 283 -6.49 5.05 -6.40
CA LEU A 283 -7.52 6.02 -6.81
C LEU A 283 -7.96 6.92 -5.65
N VAL A 284 -8.09 6.40 -4.43
CA VAL A 284 -8.36 7.26 -3.26
C VAL A 284 -7.24 8.29 -3.08
N MET A 285 -5.98 7.88 -3.20
CA MET A 285 -4.83 8.78 -3.01
C MET A 285 -4.74 9.84 -4.12
N VAL A 286 -5.12 9.49 -5.36
CA VAL A 286 -5.27 10.46 -6.44
C VAL A 286 -6.30 11.53 -6.09
N ASN A 287 -7.45 11.15 -5.50
CA ASN A 287 -8.47 12.12 -5.12
C ASN A 287 -8.01 13.04 -3.99
N ILE A 288 -7.31 12.51 -2.98
CA ILE A 288 -6.68 13.34 -1.94
C ILE A 288 -5.68 14.31 -2.60
N ALA A 289 -4.82 13.85 -3.52
CA ALA A 289 -3.89 14.74 -4.21
C ALA A 289 -4.63 15.84 -5.02
N LEU A 290 -5.73 15.52 -5.71
CA LEU A 290 -6.53 16.50 -6.45
C LEU A 290 -7.20 17.54 -5.53
N GLU A 291 -7.52 17.18 -4.29
CA GLU A 291 -8.05 18.11 -3.30
C GLU A 291 -6.96 18.98 -2.66
N HIS A 292 -5.70 18.53 -2.60
CA HIS A 292 -4.63 19.19 -1.83
C HIS A 292 -3.48 19.77 -2.66
N CYS A 293 -3.38 19.49 -3.95
CA CYS A 293 -2.21 19.83 -4.76
C CYS A 293 -2.60 20.54 -6.04
N ALA A 294 -1.89 21.60 -6.44
CA ALA A 294 -2.17 22.36 -7.66
C ALA A 294 -1.83 21.58 -8.93
N ASN A 295 -0.79 20.74 -8.90
CA ASN A 295 -0.35 19.86 -9.97
C ASN A 295 -0.27 18.43 -9.43
N VAL A 296 -0.91 17.47 -10.11
CA VAL A 296 -0.92 16.05 -9.72
C VAL A 296 -0.30 15.21 -10.82
N HIS A 297 0.79 14.52 -10.47
CA HIS A 297 1.54 13.64 -11.36
C HIS A 297 1.40 12.19 -10.86
N LEU A 298 1.04 11.29 -11.78
CA LEU A 298 0.79 9.88 -11.47
C LEU A 298 1.87 9.01 -12.10
N TYR A 299 2.47 8.16 -11.28
CA TYR A 299 3.51 7.19 -11.67
C TYR A 299 3.05 5.79 -11.25
N GLY A 300 3.32 4.76 -12.05
CA GLY A 300 3.00 3.38 -11.66
C GLY A 300 1.51 3.03 -11.64
N PHE A 301 0.69 3.78 -12.38
CA PHE A 301 -0.73 3.47 -12.60
C PHE A 301 -0.90 2.76 -13.94
N TRP A 302 -0.65 1.46 -13.98
CA TRP A 302 -0.80 0.64 -15.17
C TRP A 302 -1.29 -0.77 -14.80
N PRO A 303 -2.54 -1.14 -15.17
CA PRO A 303 -3.15 -2.39 -14.71
C PRO A 303 -3.01 -3.55 -15.72
N PHE A 304 -2.17 -3.41 -16.74
CA PHE A 304 -2.04 -4.43 -17.80
C PHE A 304 -0.68 -5.14 -17.70
N SER A 305 -0.64 -6.39 -18.16
CA SER A 305 0.55 -7.26 -18.09
C SER A 305 1.60 -6.99 -19.16
N ASN A 306 1.39 -6.00 -20.03
CA ASN A 306 2.29 -5.68 -21.13
C ASN A 306 2.62 -4.18 -21.11
N HIS A 307 3.86 -3.82 -21.36
CA HIS A 307 4.28 -2.41 -21.40
C HIS A 307 3.60 -1.68 -22.55
N PRO A 308 3.10 -0.44 -22.37
CA PRO A 308 2.35 0.26 -23.41
C PRO A 308 3.14 0.53 -24.68
N PHE A 309 4.47 0.65 -24.61
CA PHE A 309 5.31 0.98 -25.77
C PHE A 309 6.10 -0.20 -26.32
N GLU A 310 6.65 -1.02 -25.43
CA GLU A 310 7.55 -2.12 -25.77
C GLU A 310 6.81 -3.45 -25.95
N LEU A 311 5.57 -3.54 -25.44
CA LEU A 311 4.72 -4.74 -25.44
C LEU A 311 5.33 -5.96 -24.74
N ASN A 312 6.49 -5.83 -24.10
CA ASN A 312 7.09 -6.85 -23.22
C ASN A 312 6.26 -7.03 -21.94
N ALA A 313 6.47 -8.17 -21.29
CA ALA A 313 5.80 -8.52 -20.03
C ALA A 313 6.13 -7.50 -18.93
N VAL A 314 5.12 -7.14 -18.15
CA VAL A 314 5.23 -6.28 -16.98
C VAL A 314 4.65 -7.03 -15.78
N ASN A 315 5.41 -7.07 -14.69
CA ASN A 315 4.94 -7.63 -13.42
C ASN A 315 3.80 -6.79 -12.84
N ASN A 316 2.96 -7.43 -12.01
CA ASN A 316 1.89 -6.68 -11.35
C ASN A 316 2.44 -5.57 -10.44
N HIS A 317 3.54 -5.83 -9.73
CA HIS A 317 4.27 -4.81 -8.98
C HIS A 317 5.70 -4.64 -9.50
N TYR A 318 6.34 -3.50 -9.20
CA TYR A 318 7.74 -3.30 -9.57
C TYR A 318 8.72 -4.06 -8.66
N TYR A 319 8.27 -4.47 -7.46
CA TYR A 319 9.09 -5.14 -6.45
C TYR A 319 8.77 -6.62 -6.22
N ASP A 320 7.67 -7.12 -6.79
CA ASP A 320 7.26 -8.53 -6.80
C ASP A 320 6.31 -8.80 -7.99
N ASP A 321 5.81 -10.03 -8.14
CA ASP A 321 4.77 -10.35 -9.13
C ASP A 321 3.49 -10.91 -8.51
N LYS A 322 3.15 -10.46 -7.29
CA LYS A 322 1.89 -10.82 -6.62
C LYS A 322 0.74 -10.27 -7.43
N LYS A 323 -0.07 -11.14 -8.03
CA LYS A 323 -1.18 -10.76 -8.90
C LYS A 323 -2.30 -10.06 -8.11
N ALA A 324 -2.92 -9.07 -8.74
CA ALA A 324 -4.08 -8.40 -8.18
C ALA A 324 -5.24 -9.38 -7.95
N ILE A 325 -5.96 -9.20 -6.84
CA ILE A 325 -7.22 -9.89 -6.58
C ILE A 325 -8.33 -9.12 -7.31
N TRP A 326 -8.60 -9.51 -8.55
CA TRP A 326 -9.54 -8.83 -9.46
C TRP A 326 -11.01 -8.83 -9.01
N THR A 327 -11.35 -9.53 -7.93
CA THR A 327 -12.72 -9.57 -7.38
C THR A 327 -13.07 -8.34 -6.55
N VAL A 328 -12.08 -7.56 -6.10
CA VAL A 328 -12.30 -6.41 -5.19
C VAL A 328 -12.26 -5.08 -5.95
N HIS A 329 -11.29 -4.90 -6.85
CA HIS A 329 -11.06 -3.67 -7.61
C HIS A 329 -11.03 -3.95 -9.11
N PHE A 330 -11.72 -3.13 -9.90
CA PHE A 330 -11.68 -3.19 -11.36
C PHE A 330 -10.68 -2.16 -11.90
N MET A 331 -9.39 -2.48 -11.74
CA MET A 331 -8.29 -1.57 -12.08
C MET A 331 -8.32 -1.00 -13.52
N PRO A 332 -8.79 -1.72 -14.56
CA PRO A 332 -8.89 -1.16 -15.91
C PRO A 332 -9.90 0.00 -16.02
N ASP A 333 -10.99 -0.03 -15.25
CA ASP A 333 -11.98 1.06 -15.25
C ASP A 333 -11.44 2.30 -14.56
N GLU A 334 -10.73 2.10 -13.44
CA GLU A 334 -10.04 3.19 -12.76
C GLU A 334 -8.97 3.80 -13.67
N PHE A 335 -8.20 2.96 -14.37
CA PHE A 335 -7.20 3.43 -15.32
C PHE A 335 -7.83 4.20 -16.49
N ASP A 336 -8.97 3.74 -17.04
CA ASP A 336 -9.67 4.51 -18.08
C ASP A 336 -10.07 5.90 -17.58
N LEU A 337 -10.60 5.99 -16.35
CA LEU A 337 -10.89 7.27 -15.70
C LEU A 337 -9.63 8.14 -15.59
N LEU A 338 -8.52 7.60 -15.08
CA LEU A 338 -7.27 8.35 -14.93
C LEU A 338 -6.74 8.84 -16.29
N LEU A 339 -6.83 8.00 -17.32
CA LEU A 339 -6.45 8.36 -18.68
C LEU A 339 -7.39 9.42 -19.28
N ARG A 340 -8.69 9.43 -18.93
CA ARG A 340 -9.60 10.52 -19.32
C ARG A 340 -9.24 11.83 -18.63
N LEU A 341 -8.96 11.81 -17.32
CA LEU A 341 -8.51 12.98 -16.58
C LEU A 341 -7.16 13.52 -17.11
N HIS A 342 -6.27 12.63 -17.54
CA HIS A 342 -5.05 13.00 -18.24
C HIS A 342 -5.35 13.75 -19.55
N SER A 343 -6.18 13.18 -20.42
CA SER A 343 -6.56 13.83 -21.69
C SER A 343 -7.27 15.16 -21.51
N GLN A 344 -7.97 15.34 -20.37
CA GLN A 344 -8.64 16.59 -20.00
C GLN A 344 -7.69 17.61 -19.35
N GLY A 345 -6.40 17.29 -19.18
CA GLY A 345 -5.43 18.19 -18.56
C GLY A 345 -5.61 18.41 -17.05
N VAL A 346 -6.37 17.53 -16.38
CA VAL A 346 -6.66 17.62 -14.93
C VAL A 346 -5.49 17.11 -14.09
N LEU A 347 -4.84 16.05 -14.54
CA LEU A 347 -3.65 15.44 -13.93
C LEU A 347 -2.71 14.93 -15.03
N ARG A 348 -1.45 14.65 -14.71
CA ARG A 348 -0.48 14.10 -15.66
C ARG A 348 -0.17 12.65 -15.31
N LEU A 349 -0.54 11.72 -16.18
CA LEU A 349 -0.17 10.31 -16.09
C LEU A 349 1.17 10.10 -16.79
N HIS A 350 2.10 9.36 -16.17
CA HIS A 350 3.39 9.00 -16.74
C HIS A 350 3.43 7.50 -17.02
N LEU A 351 3.45 7.13 -18.31
CA LEU A 351 3.46 5.73 -18.77
C LEU A 351 4.78 5.29 -19.40
N GLY A 352 5.76 6.19 -19.53
CA GLY A 352 7.04 5.91 -20.16
C GLY A 352 8.21 6.31 -19.28
N ASN A 353 9.41 6.14 -19.82
CA ASN A 353 10.64 6.49 -19.11
C ASN A 353 10.72 8.00 -18.87
N CYS A 354 11.17 8.38 -17.69
CA CYS A 354 11.48 9.76 -17.38
C CYS A 354 12.89 10.11 -17.87
N ARG A 355 13.05 11.32 -18.40
CA ARG A 355 14.36 11.86 -18.78
C ARG A 355 14.77 12.93 -17.77
N PRO A 356 16.01 12.92 -17.27
CA PRO A 356 16.53 14.03 -16.48
C PRO A 356 16.47 15.33 -17.31
N GLY A 357 15.95 16.42 -16.74
CA GLY A 357 16.07 17.78 -17.31
C GLY A 357 15.08 18.20 -18.40
N LYS A 358 13.95 17.50 -18.61
CA LYS A 358 12.83 18.01 -19.45
C LYS A 358 11.51 17.96 -18.66
N ASN A 359 11.17 19.08 -18.01
CA ASN A 359 9.90 19.26 -17.30
C ASN A 359 8.78 19.73 -18.23
#